data_AF-A0A2U2IYI0-F1
#
_entry.id   AF-A0A2U2IYI0-F1
#
_cell.length_a   1.000
_cell.length_b   1.000
_cell.length_c   1.000
_cell.angle_alpha   90.00
_cell.angle_beta   90.00
_cell.angle_gamma   90.00
#
_symmetry.space_group_name_H-M   'P 1'
#
loop_
_entity.id
_entity.type
_entity.pdbx_description
1 polymer ?
#
loop_
_entity_poly.entity_id
_entity_poly.type
_entity_poly.pdbx_seq_one_letter_code
_entity_poly.pdbx_strand_id
1 'polypeptide(L)'
;MRAVTVPKWPAWLLLAATGACAYPATTPPSPIGEEAVYRALGQEPGWTVTIAEDRIDYVGDYGETRITVSAPDPRTTFNGHRYETERLIVDVTHSRCNDAMSGHGYADTVMVVADGQTLHGCGGQRWPDWDM
;
A
#
# COMPACT_ATOMS: atom_id res chain seq x y z
N MET A 1 28.25 40.14 61.02
CA MET A 1 28.06 40.73 59.67
C MET A 1 29.43 40.78 59.02
N ARG A 2 29.69 39.96 57.99
CA ARG A 2 30.95 39.99 57.22
C ARG A 2 30.60 40.30 55.77
N ALA A 3 31.12 41.41 55.27
CA ALA A 3 30.90 41.89 53.91
C ALA A 3 31.61 40.96 52.91
N VAL A 4 30.90 40.54 51.87
CA VAL A 4 31.46 39.80 50.74
C VAL A 4 31.82 40.81 49.66
N THR A 5 33.12 41.01 49.43
CA THR A 5 33.66 41.77 48.30
C THR A 5 33.68 40.88 47.05
N VAL A 6 32.99 41.30 46.00
CA VAL A 6 32.98 40.61 44.70
C VAL A 6 34.13 41.14 43.83
N PRO A 7 35.05 40.29 43.33
CA PRO A 7 36.08 40.73 42.40
C PRO A 7 35.49 40.99 41.01
N LYS A 8 35.87 42.13 40.43
CA LYS A 8 35.50 42.60 39.09
C LYS A 8 36.54 42.06 38.11
N TRP A 9 36.24 40.95 37.45
CA TRP A 9 37.06 40.44 36.36
C TRP A 9 36.66 41.12 35.05
N PRO A 10 37.64 41.50 34.20
CA PRO A 10 37.33 42.07 32.91
C PRO A 10 36.63 41.00 32.05
N ALA A 11 35.57 41.44 31.38
CA ALA A 11 34.97 40.74 30.24
C ALA A 11 36.05 40.44 29.19
N TRP A 12 35.74 39.68 28.15
CA TRP A 12 36.64 39.33 27.04
C TRP A 12 37.56 38.14 27.31
N LEU A 13 37.01 36.92 27.28
CA LEU A 13 37.61 35.75 26.61
C LEU A 13 36.70 34.53 26.78
N LEU A 14 35.66 34.44 25.97
CA LEU A 14 35.01 33.18 25.64
C LEU A 14 34.67 33.19 24.14
N LEU A 15 35.64 32.80 23.31
CA LEU A 15 35.33 32.24 22.00
C LEU A 15 34.68 30.87 22.25
N ALA A 16 33.35 30.83 22.29
CA ALA A 16 32.61 29.57 22.20
C ALA A 16 32.34 29.29 20.71
N ALA A 17 33.14 28.40 20.14
CA ALA A 17 32.86 27.81 18.83
C ALA A 17 31.60 26.93 18.96
N THR A 18 30.44 27.47 18.64
CA THR A 18 29.19 26.71 18.54
C THR A 18 29.22 25.91 17.24
N GLY A 19 29.50 24.61 17.36
CA GLY A 19 29.38 23.66 16.27
C GLY A 19 27.95 23.67 15.72
N ALA A 20 27.82 23.91 14.42
CA ALA A 20 26.57 23.76 13.71
C ALA A 20 26.18 22.28 13.71
N CYS A 21 25.18 21.91 14.53
CA CYS A 21 24.45 20.67 14.31
C CYS A 21 23.68 20.82 13.00
N ALA A 22 24.29 20.42 11.88
CA ALA A 22 23.58 20.17 10.65
C ALA A 22 22.71 18.92 10.87
N TYR A 23 21.48 19.13 11.31
CA TYR A 23 20.47 18.08 11.25
C TYR A 23 20.31 17.70 9.78
N PRO A 24 20.44 16.42 9.39
CA PRO A 24 20.07 16.03 8.04
C PRO A 24 18.60 16.41 7.85
N ALA A 25 18.32 17.20 6.82
CA ALA A 25 16.95 17.40 6.40
C ALA A 25 16.44 16.03 5.95
N THR A 26 15.67 15.37 6.81
CA THR A 26 14.84 14.25 6.39
C THR A 26 13.80 14.84 5.47
N THR A 27 14.05 14.79 4.16
CA THR A 27 13.01 15.03 3.17
C THR A 27 11.88 14.04 3.52
N PRO A 28 10.67 14.49 3.90
CA PRO A 28 9.56 13.55 3.99
C PRO A 28 9.47 12.84 2.64
N PRO A 29 9.22 11.52 2.61
CA PRO A 29 8.99 10.87 1.33
C PRO A 29 7.92 11.69 0.61
N SER A 30 8.26 12.22 -0.57
CA SER A 30 7.24 12.78 -1.44
C SER A 30 6.14 11.73 -1.53
N PRO A 31 4.85 12.08 -1.38
CA PRO A 31 3.82 11.23 -1.91
C PRO A 31 4.07 11.25 -3.41
N ILE A 32 4.92 10.34 -3.89
CA ILE A 32 4.85 9.91 -5.28
C ILE A 32 3.38 9.57 -5.41
N GLY A 33 2.69 10.25 -6.31
CA GLY A 33 1.35 9.85 -6.71
C GLY A 33 1.47 8.42 -7.18
N GLU A 34 1.26 7.48 -6.26
CA GLU A 34 0.84 6.15 -6.56
C GLU A 34 -0.52 6.42 -7.17
N GLU A 35 -0.59 6.46 -8.52
CA GLU A 35 -1.85 6.11 -9.18
C GLU A 35 -2.39 4.92 -8.40
N ALA A 36 -3.57 5.07 -7.81
CA ALA A 36 -4.03 4.14 -6.79
C ALA A 36 -4.14 2.74 -7.41
N VAL A 37 -3.10 1.93 -7.25
CA VAL A 37 -3.02 0.61 -7.85
C VAL A 37 -3.82 -0.34 -6.99
N TYR A 38 -4.90 -0.88 -7.55
CA TYR A 38 -5.66 -1.90 -6.87
C TYR A 38 -4.94 -3.25 -6.95
N ARG A 39 -4.94 -4.00 -5.85
CA ARG A 39 -4.31 -5.32 -5.76
C ARG A 39 -5.26 -6.33 -5.14
N ALA A 40 -5.22 -7.56 -5.64
CA ALA A 40 -5.92 -8.70 -5.09
C ALA A 40 -5.10 -9.99 -5.20
N LEU A 41 -5.39 -10.97 -4.35
CA LEU A 41 -4.70 -12.26 -4.30
C LEU A 41 -5.63 -13.38 -3.86
N GLY A 42 -5.27 -14.62 -4.19
CA GLY A 42 -5.91 -15.83 -3.67
C GLY A 42 -4.99 -17.05 -3.74
N GLN A 43 -5.40 -18.14 -3.07
CA GLN A 43 -4.44 -19.16 -2.59
C GLN A 43 -4.41 -20.46 -3.39
N GLU A 44 -5.52 -20.94 -3.94
CA GLU A 44 -5.59 -22.27 -4.57
C GLU A 44 -6.40 -22.29 -5.89
N PRO A 45 -5.73 -22.47 -7.05
CA PRO A 45 -4.29 -22.22 -7.26
C PRO A 45 -3.91 -20.79 -6.87
N GLY A 46 -2.64 -20.56 -6.54
CA GLY A 46 -2.14 -19.25 -6.15
C GLY A 46 -2.23 -18.24 -7.30
N TRP A 47 -2.81 -17.06 -7.04
CA TRP A 47 -2.95 -16.00 -8.04
C TRP A 47 -2.86 -14.59 -7.44
N THR A 48 -2.54 -13.63 -8.30
CA THR A 48 -2.55 -12.18 -8.00
C THR A 48 -3.13 -11.39 -9.16
N VAL A 49 -3.78 -10.28 -8.86
CA VAL A 49 -4.22 -9.27 -9.83
C VAL A 49 -3.71 -7.90 -9.38
N THR A 50 -3.25 -7.11 -10.34
CA THR A 50 -2.94 -5.70 -10.19
C THR A 50 -3.71 -4.91 -11.25
N ILE A 51 -4.46 -3.89 -10.83
CA ILE A 51 -5.21 -2.99 -11.73
C ILE A 51 -4.62 -1.58 -11.57
N ALA A 52 -4.00 -1.09 -12.63
CA ALA A 52 -3.60 0.30 -12.80
C ALA A 52 -4.64 1.04 -13.67
N GLU A 53 -4.43 2.33 -13.94
CA GLU A 53 -5.38 3.15 -14.70
C GLU A 53 -5.68 2.56 -16.10
N ASP A 54 -4.67 2.06 -16.80
CA ASP A 54 -4.78 1.63 -18.20
C ASP A 54 -4.57 0.11 -18.41
N ARG A 55 -4.24 -0.63 -17.35
CA ARG A 55 -3.78 -2.03 -17.45
C ARG A 55 -4.21 -2.90 -16.28
N ILE A 56 -4.57 -4.14 -16.59
CA ILE A 56 -4.75 -5.22 -15.62
C ILE A 56 -3.72 -6.31 -15.87
N ASP A 57 -2.97 -6.66 -14.83
CA ASP A 57 -2.00 -7.75 -14.81
C ASP A 57 -2.49 -8.86 -13.87
N TYR A 58 -2.72 -10.05 -14.42
CA TYR A 58 -3.03 -11.28 -13.68
C TYR A 58 -1.86 -12.25 -13.77
N VAL A 59 -1.49 -12.83 -12.64
CA VAL A 59 -0.52 -13.92 -12.54
C VAL A 59 -1.16 -15.04 -11.74
N GLY A 60 -1.38 -16.19 -12.38
CA GLY A 60 -1.99 -17.37 -11.77
C GLY A 60 -1.12 -18.61 -11.91
N ASP A 61 -1.60 -19.73 -11.35
CA ASP A 61 -0.94 -21.04 -11.41
C ASP A 61 0.52 -20.96 -10.98
N TYR A 62 0.78 -20.23 -9.88
CA TYR A 62 2.12 -19.99 -9.33
C TYR A 62 3.12 -19.35 -10.32
N GLY A 63 2.60 -18.59 -11.29
CA GLY A 63 3.40 -17.85 -12.25
C GLY A 63 3.47 -18.48 -13.64
N GLU A 64 2.86 -19.64 -13.86
CA GLU A 64 2.79 -20.26 -15.19
C GLU A 64 1.83 -19.51 -16.12
N THR A 65 0.70 -19.03 -15.57
CA THR A 65 -0.29 -18.26 -16.32
C THR A 65 -0.09 -16.78 -16.09
N ARG A 66 0.08 -16.01 -17.17
CA ARG A 66 0.16 -14.53 -17.15
C ARG A 66 -0.81 -13.95 -18.17
N ILE A 67 -1.65 -13.02 -17.73
CA ILE A 67 -2.59 -12.30 -18.58
C ILE A 67 -2.38 -10.81 -18.34
N THR A 68 -2.04 -10.08 -19.39
CA THR A 68 -1.95 -8.62 -19.39
C THR A 68 -2.94 -8.08 -20.41
N VAL A 69 -3.86 -7.24 -19.97
CA VAL A 69 -4.91 -6.64 -20.79
C VAL A 69 -5.06 -5.16 -20.48
N SER A 70 -5.57 -4.37 -21.43
CA SER A 70 -5.97 -2.99 -21.14
C SER A 70 -7.08 -2.98 -20.10
N ALA A 71 -7.00 -2.09 -19.11
CA ALA A 71 -8.06 -1.89 -18.14
C ALA A 71 -9.25 -1.21 -18.84
N PRO A 72 -10.44 -1.84 -18.89
CA PRO A 72 -11.64 -1.16 -19.34
C PRO A 72 -12.13 -0.20 -18.26
N ASP A 73 -13.01 0.73 -18.62
CA ASP A 73 -13.80 1.45 -17.63
C ASP A 73 -14.58 0.46 -16.75
N PRO A 74 -14.42 0.51 -15.41
CA PRO A 74 -15.11 -0.41 -14.53
C PRO A 74 -16.61 -0.19 -14.58
N ARG A 75 -17.38 -1.29 -14.65
CA ARG A 75 -18.83 -1.24 -14.47
C ARG A 75 -19.13 -1.26 -12.99
N THR A 76 -19.86 -0.27 -12.49
CA THR A 76 -20.37 -0.30 -11.11
C THR A 76 -21.39 -1.43 -10.95
N THR A 77 -21.27 -2.20 -9.86
CA THR A 77 -22.23 -3.21 -9.43
C THR A 77 -22.98 -2.72 -8.18
N PHE A 78 -23.85 -3.55 -7.58
CA PHE A 78 -24.63 -3.11 -6.43
C PHE A 78 -23.77 -2.70 -5.21
N ASN A 79 -22.59 -3.31 -5.06
CA ASN A 79 -21.68 -3.10 -3.94
C ASN A 79 -20.23 -3.30 -4.37
N GLY A 80 -19.85 -2.76 -5.52
CA GLY A 80 -18.63 -3.21 -6.18
C GLY A 80 -18.37 -2.61 -7.54
N HIS A 81 -17.35 -3.15 -8.17
CA HIS A 81 -16.96 -2.84 -9.54
C HIS A 81 -16.58 -4.12 -10.28
N ARG A 82 -16.79 -4.11 -11.58
CA ARG A 82 -16.48 -5.23 -12.46
C ARG A 82 -15.68 -4.77 -13.66
N TYR A 83 -14.54 -5.40 -13.86
CA TYR A 83 -13.71 -5.28 -15.05
C TYR A 83 -13.93 -6.52 -15.88
N GLU A 84 -14.22 -6.35 -17.17
CA GLU A 84 -14.54 -7.47 -18.05
C GLU A 84 -13.83 -7.28 -19.39
N THR A 85 -12.97 -8.24 -19.72
CA THR A 85 -12.26 -8.37 -20.98
C THR A 85 -12.54 -9.75 -21.57
N GLU A 86 -12.00 -10.06 -22.74
CA GLU A 86 -12.19 -11.36 -23.37
C GLU A 86 -11.62 -12.53 -22.53
N ARG A 87 -10.48 -12.32 -21.87
CA ARG A 87 -9.75 -13.38 -21.16
C ARG A 87 -9.79 -13.27 -19.65
N LEU A 88 -10.10 -12.09 -19.13
CA LEU A 88 -10.03 -11.78 -17.71
C LEU A 88 -11.26 -11.00 -17.27
N ILE A 89 -11.90 -11.51 -16.23
CA ILE A 89 -12.96 -10.85 -15.50
C ILE A 89 -12.48 -10.68 -14.06
N VAL A 90 -12.62 -9.48 -13.51
CA VAL A 90 -12.36 -9.19 -12.10
C VAL A 90 -13.61 -8.56 -11.51
N ASP A 91 -14.24 -9.27 -10.58
CA ASP A 91 -15.42 -8.81 -9.84
C ASP A 91 -15.01 -8.49 -8.40
N VAL A 92 -15.10 -7.22 -8.05
CA VAL A 92 -14.73 -6.69 -6.73
C VAL A 92 -16.00 -6.39 -5.97
N THR A 93 -16.19 -7.06 -4.84
CA THR A 93 -17.29 -6.81 -3.90
C THR A 93 -16.72 -6.19 -2.62
N HIS A 94 -17.22 -5.01 -2.23
CA HIS A 94 -16.81 -4.34 -1.00
C HIS A 94 -17.39 -5.08 0.21
N SER A 95 -16.62 -6.03 0.73
CA SER A 95 -16.98 -6.89 1.85
C SER A 95 -15.69 -7.42 2.47
N ARG A 96 -15.59 -7.32 3.80
CA ARG A 96 -14.44 -7.83 4.56
C ARG A 96 -14.08 -9.23 4.10
N CYS A 97 -12.80 -9.41 3.78
CA CYS A 97 -12.21 -10.67 3.39
C CYS A 97 -10.98 -10.94 4.25
N ASN A 98 -10.79 -12.18 4.67
CA ASN A 98 -9.59 -12.61 5.36
C ASN A 98 -8.88 -13.62 4.48
N ASP A 99 -7.63 -13.36 4.14
CA ASP A 99 -6.82 -14.28 3.34
C ASP A 99 -6.68 -15.62 4.06
N ALA A 100 -7.00 -16.71 3.37
CA ALA A 100 -7.09 -18.04 3.98
C ALA A 100 -5.75 -18.57 4.47
N MET A 101 -4.63 -18.09 3.93
CA MET A 101 -3.29 -18.58 4.31
C MET A 101 -2.64 -17.72 5.40
N SER A 102 -2.72 -16.40 5.30
CA SER A 102 -2.08 -15.47 6.24
C SER A 102 -2.99 -14.98 7.36
N GLY A 103 -4.31 -15.13 7.22
CA GLY A 103 -5.30 -14.53 8.13
C GLY A 103 -5.50 -13.04 7.94
N HIS A 104 -4.72 -12.38 7.05
CA HIS A 104 -4.76 -10.94 6.86
C HIS A 104 -6.11 -10.42 6.37
N GLY A 105 -6.62 -9.36 7.00
CA GLY A 105 -7.86 -8.69 6.65
C GLY A 105 -7.74 -7.68 5.50
N TYR A 106 -8.73 -7.67 4.62
CA TYR A 106 -8.82 -6.83 3.43
C TYR A 106 -10.24 -6.26 3.27
N ALA A 107 -10.34 -5.11 2.61
CA ALA A 107 -11.59 -4.40 2.35
C ALA A 107 -12.57 -5.18 1.45
N ASP A 108 -12.04 -5.93 0.48
CA ASP A 108 -12.85 -6.50 -0.59
C ASP A 108 -12.72 -8.02 -0.71
N THR A 109 -13.83 -8.64 -1.09
CA THR A 109 -13.88 -10.00 -1.62
C THR A 109 -13.80 -9.94 -3.13
N VAL A 110 -12.90 -10.70 -3.73
CA VAL A 110 -12.62 -10.65 -5.16
C VAL A 110 -12.87 -12.01 -5.80
N MET A 111 -13.56 -12.01 -6.93
CA MET A 111 -13.68 -13.15 -7.82
C MET A 111 -12.99 -12.82 -9.14
N VAL A 112 -12.19 -13.75 -9.64
CA VAL A 112 -11.55 -13.65 -10.95
C VAL A 112 -12.03 -14.78 -11.83
N VAL A 113 -12.31 -14.49 -13.10
CA VAL A 113 -12.41 -15.51 -14.14
C VAL A 113 -11.26 -15.29 -15.12
N ALA A 114 -10.26 -16.17 -15.09
CA ALA A 114 -9.08 -16.12 -15.95
C ALA A 114 -9.10 -17.31 -16.92
N ASP A 115 -9.21 -17.04 -18.23
CA ASP A 115 -9.35 -18.07 -19.27
C ASP A 115 -10.44 -19.13 -18.96
N GLY A 116 -11.53 -18.70 -18.33
CA GLY A 116 -12.65 -19.56 -17.93
C GLY A 116 -12.50 -20.24 -16.56
N GLN A 117 -11.34 -20.16 -15.91
CA GLN A 117 -11.17 -20.66 -14.54
C GLN A 117 -11.63 -19.60 -13.53
N THR A 118 -12.57 -19.97 -12.66
CA THR A 118 -13.07 -19.09 -11.59
C THR A 118 -12.27 -19.29 -10.32
N LEU A 119 -11.79 -18.19 -9.74
CA LEU A 119 -10.97 -18.15 -8.54
C LEU A 119 -11.50 -17.08 -7.57
N HIS A 120 -11.27 -17.30 -6.28
CA HIS A 120 -11.70 -16.39 -5.22
C HIS A 120 -10.52 -15.94 -4.37
N GLY A 121 -10.63 -14.75 -3.79
CA GLY A 121 -9.57 -14.13 -3.03
C GLY A 121 -9.98 -12.82 -2.37
N CYS A 122 -8.99 -12.11 -1.85
CA CYS A 122 -9.15 -10.86 -1.14
C CYS A 122 -8.42 -9.72 -1.88
N GLY A 123 -8.89 -8.48 -1.72
CA GLY A 123 -8.27 -7.33 -2.38
C GLY A 123 -8.53 -6.00 -1.71
N GLY A 124 -7.89 -4.98 -2.27
CA GLY A 124 -8.01 -3.60 -1.81
C GLY A 124 -7.20 -3.32 -0.55
N GLN A 125 -7.66 -2.32 0.22
CA GLN A 125 -6.97 -1.84 1.41
C GLN A 125 -6.81 -2.95 2.47
N ARG A 126 -5.63 -3.06 3.09
CA ARG A 126 -5.38 -3.90 4.27
C ARG A 126 -5.97 -3.24 5.53
N TRP A 127 -6.60 -4.06 6.37
CA TRP A 127 -7.15 -3.69 7.68
C TRP A 127 -6.53 -4.59 8.75
N PRO A 128 -5.44 -4.17 9.42
CA PRO A 128 -4.73 -5.01 10.40
C PRO A 128 -5.58 -5.42 11.61
N ASP A 129 -6.58 -4.61 11.98
CA ASP A 129 -7.55 -4.91 13.03
C ASP A 129 -8.53 -6.03 12.64
N TRP A 130 -8.58 -6.41 11.36
CA TRP A 130 -9.38 -7.52 10.86
C TRP A 130 -8.59 -8.82 10.73
N ASP A 131 -7.28 -8.83 10.99
CA ASP A 131 -6.46 -10.04 10.93
C ASP A 131 -7.02 -11.12 11.90
N MET A 132 -7.02 -12.38 11.47
CA MET A 132 -7.51 -13.54 12.24
C MET A 132 -6.39 -14.48 12.65
#